data_AF-A0A8S9PJQ7-F1
#
_entry.id   AF-A0A8S9PJQ7-F1
#
_cell.length_a   1.000
_cell.length_b   1.000
_cell.length_c   1.000
_cell.angle_alpha   90.00
_cell.angle_beta   90.00
_cell.angle_gamma   90.00
#
_symmetry.space_group_name_H-M   'P 1'
#
loop_
_entity.id
_entity.type
_entity.pdbx_description
1 polymer ?
#
loop_
_entity_poly.entity_id
_entity_poly.type
_entity_poly.pdbx_seq_one_letter_code
_entity_poly.pdbx_strand_id
1 'polypeptide(L)'
;MAQLPCDNDGACLRCKAKPPQEETLTCGTCGTPWHAPCLSSPPETLASTLQWHCPDCSGEIDPLLPVSGVESGGGSDLVAAIRAIEADESLTDVDKAKKRQELLSGKSAADEDEEEEEEGKKSAGLDVDLLKALGENLNCS
;
A
#
# COMPACT_ATOMS: atom_id res chain seq x y z
N MET A 1 -5.47 7.68 26.77
CA MET A 1 -5.40 6.56 25.82
C MET A 1 -6.02 7.02 24.51
N ALA A 2 -5.24 7.07 23.43
CA ALA A 2 -5.76 7.45 22.12
C ALA A 2 -6.67 6.34 21.62
N GLN A 3 -7.95 6.63 21.39
CA GLN A 3 -8.83 5.73 20.65
C GLN A 3 -8.43 5.84 19.19
N LEU A 4 -7.63 4.88 18.73
CA LEU A 4 -7.39 4.71 17.30
C LEU A 4 -8.70 4.23 16.66
N PRO A 5 -9.09 4.77 15.50
CA PRO A 5 -10.29 4.37 14.79
C PRO A 5 -10.09 2.99 14.15
N CYS A 6 -10.08 1.96 14.99
CA CYS A 6 -10.18 0.57 14.56
C CYS A 6 -11.62 0.13 14.78
N ASP A 7 -12.54 0.70 13.99
CA ASP A 7 -13.95 0.31 13.94
C ASP A 7 -14.07 -1.06 13.27
N ASN A 8 -13.78 -2.10 14.05
CA ASN A 8 -13.98 -3.48 13.64
C ASN A 8 -14.89 -4.14 14.66
N ASP A 9 -16.14 -3.65 14.80
CA ASP A 9 -17.35 -4.16 15.50
C ASP A 9 -17.20 -5.26 16.59
N GLY A 10 -16.08 -5.27 17.31
CA GLY A 10 -15.64 -6.43 18.08
C GLY A 10 -15.34 -7.69 17.25
N ALA A 11 -15.18 -7.64 15.92
CA ALA A 11 -14.96 -8.82 15.07
C ALA A 11 -13.48 -9.20 14.95
N CYS A 12 -13.16 -10.48 14.75
CA CYS A 12 -11.77 -10.91 14.54
C CYS A 12 -11.23 -10.37 13.22
N LEU A 13 -10.04 -9.74 13.23
CA LEU A 13 -9.50 -9.14 12.00
C LEU A 13 -9.18 -10.17 10.90
N ARG A 14 -8.87 -11.41 11.29
CA ARG A 14 -8.52 -12.51 10.39
C ARG A 14 -9.73 -13.13 9.69
N CYS A 15 -10.69 -13.61 10.47
CA CYS A 15 -11.84 -14.37 9.94
C CYS A 15 -13.14 -13.56 9.85
N LYS A 16 -13.14 -12.31 10.34
CA LYS A 16 -14.29 -11.39 10.40
C LYS A 16 -15.49 -11.87 11.23
N ALA A 17 -15.35 -12.99 11.95
CA ALA A 17 -16.35 -13.46 12.91
C ALA A 17 -16.11 -12.85 14.30
N LYS A 18 -17.19 -12.62 15.06
CA LYS A 18 -17.11 -12.12 16.43
C LYS A 18 -16.56 -13.21 17.36
N PRO A 19 -15.41 -12.99 18.03
CA PRO A 19 -14.85 -13.96 18.93
C PRO A 19 -15.65 -14.08 20.23
N PRO A 20 -15.74 -15.29 20.81
CA PRO A 20 -16.27 -15.46 22.15
C PRO A 20 -15.34 -14.78 23.15
N GLN A 21 -15.90 -14.28 24.25
CA GLN A 21 -15.15 -13.47 25.23
C GLN A 21 -13.93 -14.23 25.81
N GLU A 22 -14.05 -15.55 25.96
CA GLU A 22 -13.02 -16.41 26.54
C GLU A 22 -11.83 -16.67 25.60
N GLU A 23 -12.00 -16.50 24.29
CA GLU A 23 -10.95 -16.74 23.28
C GLU A 23 -10.51 -15.45 22.56
N THR A 24 -10.94 -14.30 23.07
CA THR A 24 -10.62 -12.98 22.48
C THR A 24 -9.29 -12.46 23.01
N LEU A 25 -8.35 -12.23 22.09
CA LEU A 25 -7.12 -11.47 22.33
C LEU A 25 -7.26 -10.08 21.72
N THR A 26 -6.96 -9.05 22.51
CA THR A 26 -7.03 -7.65 22.08
C THR A 26 -5.63 -7.10 21.92
N CYS A 27 -5.33 -6.51 20.76
CA CYS A 27 -4.02 -5.90 20.56
C CYS A 27 -3.81 -4.69 21.47
N GLY A 28 -2.68 -4.63 22.18
CA GLY A 28 -2.31 -3.51 23.06
C GLY A 28 -2.10 -2.17 22.35
N THR A 29 -1.85 -2.17 21.03
CA THR A 29 -1.70 -0.95 20.23
C THR A 29 -2.99 -0.51 19.57
N CYS A 30 -3.58 -1.35 18.71
CA CYS A 30 -4.74 -0.97 17.90
C CYS A 30 -6.09 -1.34 18.51
N GLY A 31 -6.11 -2.08 19.63
CA GLY A 31 -7.36 -2.50 20.28
C GLY A 31 -8.21 -3.49 19.48
N THR A 32 -7.70 -3.98 18.34
CA THR A 32 -8.45 -4.88 17.47
C THR A 32 -8.53 -6.29 18.09
N PRO A 33 -9.70 -6.94 18.09
CA PRO A 33 -9.85 -8.27 18.66
C PRO A 33 -9.48 -9.37 17.66
N TRP A 34 -8.98 -10.48 18.19
CA TRP A 34 -8.54 -11.66 17.46
C TRP A 34 -8.94 -12.93 18.21
N HIS A 35 -9.24 -14.00 17.48
CA HIS A 35 -9.29 -15.34 18.06
C HIS A 35 -7.87 -15.84 18.27
N ALA A 36 -7.56 -16.46 19.42
CA ALA A 36 -6.29 -17.16 19.60
C ALA A 36 -6.04 -18.23 18.51
N PRO A 37 -7.03 -19.05 18.08
CA PRO A 37 -6.89 -19.97 16.94
C PRO A 37 -6.61 -19.33 15.57
N CYS A 38 -6.90 -18.04 15.40
CA CYS A 38 -6.66 -17.34 14.13
C CYS A 38 -5.22 -16.84 13.98
N LEU A 39 -4.41 -16.98 15.04
CA LEU A 39 -3.01 -16.60 15.06
C LEU A 39 -2.13 -17.77 14.64
N SER A 40 -1.11 -17.50 13.83
CA SER A 40 -0.09 -18.49 13.49
C SER A 40 0.73 -18.90 14.71
N SER A 41 0.95 -17.94 15.63
CA SER A 41 1.70 -18.08 16.87
C SER A 41 0.93 -17.43 18.02
N PRO A 42 -0.01 -18.16 18.67
CA PRO A 42 -0.72 -17.63 19.82
C PRO A 42 0.23 -17.48 21.03
N PRO A 43 0.01 -16.47 21.90
CA PRO A 43 0.78 -16.31 23.13
C PRO A 43 0.65 -17.54 24.03
N GLU A 44 1.77 -18.08 24.50
CA GLU A 44 1.82 -19.31 25.28
C GLU A 44 1.40 -19.14 26.75
N THR A 45 1.43 -17.90 27.25
CA THR A 45 1.12 -17.60 28.65
C THR A 45 0.08 -16.50 28.79
N LEU A 46 -0.70 -16.55 29.89
CA LEU A 46 -1.65 -15.49 30.25
C LEU A 46 -0.98 -14.15 30.51
N ALA A 47 0.30 -14.12 30.91
CA ALA A 47 1.02 -12.86 31.05
C ALA A 47 1.32 -12.24 29.67
N SER A 48 1.66 -13.08 28.69
CA SER A 48 1.94 -12.65 27.31
C SER A 48 0.69 -12.10 26.62
N THR A 49 -0.53 -12.53 26.99
CA THR A 49 -1.77 -11.99 26.40
C THR A 49 -2.00 -10.53 26.75
N LEU A 50 -1.57 -10.07 27.94
CA LEU A 50 -1.74 -8.68 28.40
C LEU A 50 -0.90 -7.68 27.61
N GLN A 51 0.24 -8.13 27.08
CA GLN A 51 1.20 -7.32 26.33
C GLN A 51 1.23 -7.72 24.85
N TRP A 52 0.22 -8.45 24.40
CA TRP A 52 0.16 -9.00 23.06
C TRP A 52 -0.12 -7.91 22.02
N HIS A 53 0.57 -8.02 20.89
CA HIS A 53 0.42 -7.16 19.73
C HIS A 53 0.01 -8.00 18.52
N CYS A 54 -0.93 -7.52 17.70
CA CYS A 54 -1.31 -8.24 16.49
C CYS A 54 -0.16 -8.24 15.47
N PRO A 55 -0.17 -9.16 14.49
CA PRO A 55 0.88 -9.24 13.46
C PRO A 55 1.11 -7.93 12.72
N ASP A 56 0.05 -7.13 12.53
CA ASP A 56 0.15 -5.81 11.89
C ASP A 56 0.84 -4.75 12.77
N CYS A 57 0.78 -4.89 14.10
CA CYS A 57 1.38 -3.94 15.06
C CYS A 57 2.73 -4.40 15.62
N SER A 58 3.01 -5.71 15.65
CA SER A 58 4.31 -6.22 16.10
C SER A 58 5.42 -5.98 15.07
N GLY A 59 5.07 -5.70 13.81
CA GLY A 59 6.03 -5.53 12.74
C GLY A 59 6.76 -6.82 12.37
N GLU A 60 6.30 -7.97 12.88
CA GLU A 60 6.76 -9.29 12.48
C GLU A 60 6.13 -9.62 11.12
N ILE A 61 6.71 -9.01 10.08
CA ILE A 61 6.48 -9.40 8.70
C ILE A 61 7.08 -10.80 8.58
N ASP A 62 6.25 -11.82 8.66
CA ASP A 62 6.65 -13.20 8.38
C ASP A 62 7.19 -13.23 6.93
N PRO A 63 8.48 -13.53 6.72
CA PRO A 63 9.08 -13.49 5.39
C PRO A 63 8.58 -14.62 4.47
N LEU A 64 7.77 -15.55 4.99
CA LEU A 64 7.22 -16.70 4.26
C LEU A 64 5.73 -16.55 3.94
N LEU A 65 5.02 -15.62 4.57
CA LEU A 65 3.66 -15.27 4.17
C LEU A 65 3.74 -14.35 2.96
N PRO A 66 3.32 -14.80 1.76
CA PRO A 66 3.11 -13.86 0.68
C PRO A 66 2.08 -12.86 1.19
N VAL A 67 2.46 -11.58 1.24
CA VAL A 67 1.51 -10.48 1.41
C VAL A 67 0.47 -10.72 0.32
N SER A 68 -0.71 -11.22 0.68
CA SER A 68 -1.80 -11.43 -0.27
C SER A 68 -2.18 -10.06 -0.79
N GLY A 69 -1.63 -9.71 -1.95
CA GLY A 69 -1.59 -8.35 -2.48
C GLY A 69 -0.35 -8.06 -3.32
N VAL A 70 0.76 -8.79 -3.13
CA VAL A 70 1.87 -8.80 -4.09
C VAL A 70 1.88 -10.12 -4.84
N GLU A 71 1.20 -10.10 -5.98
CA GLU A 71 1.44 -11.04 -7.07
C GLU A 71 2.95 -10.91 -7.37
N SER A 72 3.77 -11.85 -6.87
CA SER A 72 5.20 -11.93 -7.16
C SER A 72 5.39 -12.19 -8.64
N GLY A 73 5.46 -11.10 -9.40
CA GLY A 73 5.69 -11.08 -10.84
C GLY A 73 6.07 -9.72 -11.41
N GLY A 74 5.76 -8.60 -10.72
CA GLY A 74 6.05 -7.26 -11.26
C GLY A 74 6.52 -6.17 -10.27
N GLY A 75 6.35 -6.36 -8.96
CA GLY A 75 6.65 -5.29 -7.98
C GLY A 75 8.15 -5.09 -7.68
N SER A 76 8.94 -6.17 -7.66
CA SER A 76 10.39 -6.08 -7.41
C SER A 76 11.13 -5.39 -8.57
N ASP A 77 10.63 -5.58 -9.79
CA ASP A 77 11.19 -5.02 -11.00
C ASP A 77 10.96 -3.50 -11.08
N LEU A 78 9.74 -3.05 -10.77
CA LEU A 78 9.39 -1.63 -10.69
C LEU A 78 10.31 -0.86 -9.72
N VAL A 79 10.52 -1.38 -8.51
CA VAL A 79 11.37 -0.73 -7.51
C VAL A 79 12.84 -0.75 -7.93
N ALA A 80 13.30 -1.80 -8.60
CA ALA A 80 14.65 -1.85 -9.16
C ALA A 80 14.84 -0.80 -10.26
N ALA A 81 13.89 -0.66 -11.17
CA ALA A 81 13.91 0.35 -12.23
C ALA A 81 13.85 1.78 -11.69
N ILE A 82 13.04 2.06 -10.66
CA ILE A 82 13.03 3.39 -9.99
C ILE A 82 14.41 3.69 -9.38
N ARG A 83 15.05 2.72 -8.72
CA ARG A 83 16.39 2.92 -8.15
C ARG A 83 17.46 3.15 -9.22
N ALA A 84 17.35 2.48 -10.37
CA ALA A 84 18.25 2.70 -11.48
C ALA A 84 18.14 4.13 -12.03
N ILE A 85 16.92 4.67 -12.17
CA ILE A 85 16.67 6.07 -12.56
C ILE A 85 17.31 7.05 -11.56
N GLU A 86 17.23 6.76 -10.26
CA GLU A 86 17.80 7.63 -9.23
C GLU A 86 19.32 7.65 -9.20
N ALA A 87 19.93 6.49 -9.43
CA ALA A 87 21.38 6.34 -9.45
C ALA A 87 22.02 6.90 -10.72
N ASP A 88 21.23 7.24 -11.74
CA ASP A 88 21.72 7.80 -12.99
C ASP A 88 22.15 9.26 -12.78
N GLU A 89 23.46 9.50 -12.74
CA GLU A 89 24.06 10.83 -12.58
C GLU A 89 23.95 11.69 -13.85
N SER A 90 23.59 11.11 -14.99
CA SER A 90 23.43 11.84 -16.25
C SER A 90 22.08 12.55 -16.40
N LEU A 91 21.12 12.21 -15.53
CA LEU A 91 19.77 12.77 -15.53
C LEU A 91 19.63 13.90 -14.52
N THR A 92 18.92 14.96 -14.90
CA THR A 92 18.51 16.00 -13.95
C THR A 92 17.38 15.49 -13.05
N ASP A 93 17.14 16.16 -11.92
CA ASP A 93 16.02 15.81 -11.04
C ASP A 93 14.66 15.82 -11.75
N VAL A 94 14.49 16.72 -12.73
CA VAL A 94 13.27 16.81 -13.54
C VAL A 94 13.12 15.59 -14.45
N ASP A 95 14.21 15.14 -15.07
CA ASP A 95 14.19 13.97 -15.95
C ASP A 95 13.97 12.68 -15.15
N LYS A 96 14.56 12.57 -13.96
CA LYS A 96 14.32 11.47 -13.04
C LYS A 96 12.85 11.40 -12.63
N ALA A 97 12.27 12.54 -12.27
CA ALA A 97 10.85 12.63 -11.92
C ALA A 97 9.95 12.21 -13.08
N LYS A 98 10.24 12.66 -14.31
CA LYS A 98 9.51 12.28 -15.51
C LYS A 98 9.58 10.77 -15.77
N LYS A 99 10.78 10.19 -15.80
CA LYS A 99 10.96 8.74 -16.05
C LYS A 99 10.27 7.87 -15.01
N ARG A 100 10.28 8.27 -13.73
CA ARG A 100 9.52 7.59 -12.66
C ARG A 100 8.02 7.59 -12.95
N GLN A 101 7.48 8.73 -13.37
CA GLN A 101 6.05 8.86 -13.65
C GLN A 101 5.64 8.02 -14.87
N GLU A 102 6.45 7.99 -15.92
CA GLU A 102 6.23 7.15 -17.11
C GLU A 102 6.23 5.66 -16.75
N LEU A 103 7.21 5.23 -15.94
CA LEU A 103 7.34 3.85 -15.46
C LEU A 103 6.12 3.41 -14.63
N LEU A 104 5.59 4.30 -13.77
CA LEU A 104 4.39 4.04 -12.96
C LEU A 104 3.10 4.04 -13.78
N SER A 105 3.06 4.81 -14.87
CA SER A 105 1.88 4.93 -15.72
C SER A 105 1.72 3.75 -16.70
N GLY A 106 2.65 2.79 -16.70
CA GLY A 106 2.59 1.59 -17.55
C GLY A 106 2.76 1.87 -19.04
N LYS A 107 3.25 3.06 -19.42
CA LYS A 107 3.58 3.38 -20.81
C LYS A 107 4.92 2.72 -21.14
N SER A 108 4.88 1.46 -21.55
CA SER A 108 6.07 0.76 -22.06
C SER A 108 6.64 1.59 -23.22
N ALA A 109 7.90 2.01 -23.07
CA ALA A 109 8.71 2.57 -24.15
C ALA A 109 8.98 1.46 -25.19
N ALA A 110 8.00 1.24 -26.05
CA ALA A 110 8.14 0.53 -27.30
C ALA A 110 7.60 1.48 -28.37
N ASP A 111 8.35 2.55 -28.58
CA ASP A 111 8.35 3.35 -29.81
C ASP A 111 9.59 4.25 -29.75
N GLU A 112 10.76 3.63 -29.91
CA GLU A 112 11.89 4.32 -30.54
C GLU A 112 11.68 4.13 -32.04
N ASP A 113 11.05 5.09 -32.70
CA ASP A 113 11.23 5.27 -34.14
C ASP A 113 11.39 6.77 -34.42
N GLU A 114 12.46 7.08 -35.14
CA GLU A 114 12.77 8.42 -35.62
C GLU A 114 11.81 8.82 -36.75
N GLU A 115 11.69 10.14 -36.92
CA GLU A 115 11.28 10.85 -38.14
C GLU A 115 9.80 11.32 -38.31
N GLU A 116 9.76 12.63 -38.55
CA GLU A 116 8.84 13.42 -39.37
C GLU A 116 7.66 14.19 -38.74
N GLU A 117 7.65 15.47 -39.12
CA GLU A 117 6.74 16.55 -38.77
C GLU A 117 5.31 16.32 -39.30
N GLU A 118 4.35 16.89 -38.56
CA GLU A 118 3.06 17.46 -39.02
C GLU A 118 2.06 16.54 -39.76
N GLU A 119 1.03 16.07 -39.06
CA GLU A 119 -0.29 16.75 -39.00
C GLU A 119 -1.37 15.80 -38.45
N GLY A 120 -2.10 16.28 -37.44
CA GLY A 120 -3.54 16.02 -37.33
C GLY A 120 -4.00 14.69 -36.73
N LYS A 121 -4.05 14.60 -35.39
CA LYS A 121 -5.16 13.90 -34.73
C LYS A 121 -5.46 14.46 -33.35
N LYS A 122 -6.55 15.24 -33.28
CA LYS A 122 -7.20 15.71 -32.06
C LYS A 122 -7.58 14.52 -31.17
N SER A 123 -6.90 14.34 -30.05
CA SER A 123 -7.52 13.75 -28.85
C SER A 123 -7.82 14.89 -27.89
N ALA A 124 -9.03 15.41 -28.03
CA ALA A 124 -9.61 16.37 -27.12
C ALA A 124 -9.74 15.76 -25.72
N GLY A 125 -9.30 16.53 -24.72
CA GLY A 125 -9.98 16.69 -23.45
C GLY A 125 -9.78 15.60 -22.42
N LEU A 126 -8.73 15.71 -21.60
CA LEU A 126 -8.66 15.07 -20.29
C LEU A 126 -7.86 15.88 -19.24
N ASP A 127 -7.49 17.15 -19.50
CA ASP A 127 -6.70 17.95 -18.55
C ASP A 127 -7.55 18.92 -17.69
N VAL A 128 -8.66 19.44 -18.20
CA VAL A 128 -9.45 20.46 -17.47
C VAL A 128 -10.34 19.85 -16.37
N ASP A 129 -10.85 18.64 -16.59
CA ASP A 129 -11.80 17.99 -15.66
C ASP A 129 -11.10 17.49 -14.38
N LEU A 130 -9.87 16.97 -14.50
CA LEU A 130 -9.07 16.54 -13.34
C LEU A 130 -8.62 17.74 -12.50
N LEU A 131 -8.14 18.83 -13.11
CA LEU A 131 -7.77 20.03 -12.35
C LEU A 131 -8.96 20.66 -11.62
N LYS A 132 -10.16 20.57 -12.21
CA LYS A 132 -11.40 21.04 -11.58
C LYS A 132 -11.84 20.14 -10.42
N ALA A 133 -11.73 18.82 -10.59
CA ALA A 133 -12.04 17.85 -9.53
C ALA A 133 -11.14 17.98 -8.29
N LEU A 134 -9.85 18.35 -8.47
CA LEU A 134 -8.93 18.61 -7.35
C LEU A 134 -9.17 19.96 -6.67
N GLY A 135 -9.68 20.97 -7.37
CA GLY A 135 -9.88 22.31 -6.82
C GLY A 135 -11.07 22.44 -5.86
N GLU A 136 -12.11 21.60 -6.04
CA GLU A 136 -13.39 21.77 -5.32
C GLU A 136 -13.43 21.09 -3.93
N ASN A 137 -12.41 20.31 -3.54
CA ASN A 137 -12.45 19.52 -2.29
C ASN A 137 -11.32 19.80 -1.28
N LEU A 138 -10.46 20.79 -1.52
CA LEU A 138 -9.32 21.14 -0.64
C LEU A 138 -9.65 22.28 0.34
N ASN A 139 -10.85 22.29 0.93
CA ASN A 139 -11.18 23.21 2.02
C ASN A 139 -10.94 22.53 3.38
N CYS A 140 -9.71 22.60 3.87
CA CYS A 140 -9.41 22.24 5.26
C CYS A 140 -9.91 23.36 6.19
N SER A 141 -10.92 23.07 7.01
CA SER A 141 -11.34 23.88 8.16
C SER A 141 -10.75 23.33 9.46
#